data_AF-A0A392N5K7-F1
#
_entry.id   AF-A0A392N5K7-F1
#
_cell.length_a   1.000
_cell.length_b   1.000
_cell.length_c   1.000
_cell.angle_alpha   90.00
_cell.angle_beta   90.00
_cell.angle_gamma   90.00
#
_symmetry.space_group_name_H-M   'P 1'
#
loop_
_entity.id
_entity.type
_entity.pdbx_description
1 polymer ?
#
loop_
_entity_poly.entity_id
_entity_poly.type
_entity_poly.pdbx_seq_one_letter_code
_entity_poly.pdbx_strand_id
1 'polypeptide(L)'
;MDKDDVIQTLSYAGHFAEINISVLKERSIVTIDSNNRIGMHTLVQAMGVEITRQQSMSMAETKTYDVFLSFRGEDSRAKFISHLDSFLQNAGIYVFKDDDGIQRGDQISVSLLQAIGQSSISIVVLSRNYANSKWCMLELERIVEISRTIGMVVVPVFYEVDPSE
;
A
#
# COMPACT_ATOMS: atom_id res chain seq x y z
N MET A 1 -9.90 -12.10 -14.84
CA MET A 1 -9.92 -11.03 -15.86
C MET A 1 -10.23 -11.70 -17.18
N ASP A 2 -11.11 -11.14 -18.01
CA ASP A 2 -11.41 -11.73 -19.32
C ASP A 2 -10.20 -11.56 -20.25
N LYS A 3 -9.88 -12.57 -21.05
CA LYS A 3 -8.70 -12.57 -21.94
C LYS A 3 -8.78 -11.45 -22.97
N ASP A 4 -9.96 -11.16 -23.51
CA ASP A 4 -10.13 -10.18 -24.58
C ASP A 4 -9.96 -8.76 -24.03
N ASP A 5 -10.44 -8.51 -22.81
CA ASP A 5 -10.18 -7.26 -22.07
C ASP A 5 -8.67 -7.05 -21.84
N VAL A 6 -7.95 -8.11 -21.47
CA VAL A 6 -6.48 -8.05 -21.27
C VAL A 6 -5.76 -7.76 -22.59
N ILE A 7 -6.17 -8.42 -23.68
CA ILE A 7 -5.61 -8.19 -25.01
C ILE A 7 -5.82 -6.74 -25.43
N GLN A 8 -7.04 -6.23 -25.27
CA GLN A 8 -7.39 -4.87 -25.64
C GLN A 8 -6.56 -3.86 -24.82
N THR A 9 -6.47 -4.05 -23.51
CA THR A 9 -5.69 -3.18 -22.60
C THR A 9 -4.20 -3.16 -22.98
N LEU A 10 -3.60 -4.33 -23.21
CA LEU A 10 -2.19 -4.44 -23.57
C LEU A 10 -1.91 -3.90 -24.98
N SER A 11 -2.87 -4.04 -25.90
CA SER A 11 -2.78 -3.47 -27.25
C SER A 11 -2.79 -1.94 -27.23
N TYR A 12 -3.62 -1.32 -26.38
CA TYR A 12 -3.57 0.13 -26.14
C TYR A 12 -2.22 0.60 -25.57
N ALA A 13 -1.55 -0.24 -24.78
CA ALA A 13 -0.21 0.01 -24.25
C ALA A 13 0.93 -0.27 -25.27
N GLY A 14 0.61 -0.63 -26.51
CA GLY A 14 1.59 -0.88 -27.57
C GLY A 14 2.27 -2.25 -27.50
N HIS A 15 1.67 -3.23 -26.82
CA HIS A 15 2.20 -4.58 -26.71
C HIS A 15 1.51 -5.55 -27.69
N PHE A 16 2.27 -6.52 -28.23
CA PHE A 16 1.73 -7.64 -29.00
C PHE A 16 1.04 -8.67 -28.09
N ALA A 17 -0.10 -8.28 -27.54
CA ALA A 17 -0.76 -8.96 -26.44
C ALA A 17 -1.17 -10.41 -26.74
N GLU A 18 -1.68 -10.67 -27.95
CA GLU A 18 -2.11 -12.03 -28.36
C GLU A 18 -0.96 -13.04 -28.41
N ILE A 19 0.18 -12.61 -28.98
CA ILE A 19 1.39 -13.43 -29.08
C ILE A 19 1.93 -13.71 -27.67
N ASN A 20 1.99 -12.67 -26.83
CA ASN A 20 2.51 -12.78 -25.48
C ASN A 20 1.65 -13.70 -24.60
N ILE A 21 0.31 -13.59 -24.66
CA ILE A 21 -0.58 -14.45 -23.87
C ILE A 21 -0.48 -15.91 -24.32
N SER A 22 -0.35 -16.15 -25.63
CA SER A 22 -0.18 -17.50 -26.17
C SER A 22 1.10 -18.15 -25.66
N VAL A 23 2.22 -17.41 -25.66
CA VAL A 23 3.51 -17.86 -25.11
C VAL A 23 3.44 -18.10 -23.60
N LEU A 24 2.77 -17.22 -22.85
CA LEU A 24 2.59 -17.38 -21.40
C LEU A 24 1.73 -18.60 -21.05
N LYS A 25 0.70 -18.90 -21.86
CA LYS A 25 -0.11 -20.13 -21.72
C LYS A 25 0.73 -21.37 -22.03
N GLU A 26 1.49 -21.35 -23.11
CA GLU A 26 2.36 -22.47 -23.52
C GLU A 26 3.42 -22.78 -22.46
N ARG A 27 3.96 -21.74 -21.82
CA ARG A 27 4.91 -21.85 -20.70
C ARG A 27 4.25 -22.18 -19.35
N SER A 28 2.94 -22.42 -19.32
CA SER A 28 2.17 -22.69 -18.09
C SER A 28 2.29 -21.60 -17.02
N ILE A 29 2.55 -20.35 -17.42
CA ILE A 29 2.62 -19.20 -16.51
C ILE A 29 1.21 -18.68 -16.22
N VAL A 30 0.36 -18.69 -17.24
CA VAL A 30 -1.06 -18.34 -17.13
C VAL A 30 -1.93 -19.49 -17.60
N THR A 31 -3.13 -19.59 -17.02
CA THR A 31 -4.19 -20.49 -17.45
C THR A 31 -5.32 -19.69 -18.08
N ILE A 32 -6.02 -20.26 -19.05
CA ILE A 32 -7.26 -19.70 -19.59
C ILE A 32 -8.33 -20.76 -19.38
N ASP A 33 -9.37 -20.42 -18.61
CA ASP A 33 -10.48 -21.33 -18.34
C ASP A 33 -11.48 -21.38 -19.52
N SER A 34 -12.50 -22.24 -19.40
CA SER A 34 -13.55 -22.37 -20.42
C SER A 34 -14.41 -21.11 -20.57
N ASN A 35 -14.35 -20.18 -19.61
CA ASN A 35 -15.06 -18.91 -19.62
C ASN A 35 -14.19 -17.76 -20.13
N ASN A 36 -13.10 -18.06 -20.83
CA ASN A 36 -12.13 -17.10 -21.35
C ASN A 36 -11.42 -16.25 -20.27
N ARG A 37 -11.41 -16.70 -19.01
CA ARG A 37 -10.76 -15.97 -17.93
C ARG A 37 -9.31 -16.37 -17.79
N ILE A 38 -8.44 -15.37 -17.74
CA ILE A 38 -7.03 -15.55 -17.42
C ILE A 38 -6.87 -15.77 -15.91
N GLY A 39 -6.25 -16.89 -15.55
CA GLY A 39 -5.71 -17.20 -14.23
C GLY A 39 -4.18 -17.25 -14.26
N MET A 40 -3.55 -17.15 -13.10
CA MET A 40 -2.10 -17.29 -12.96
C MET A 40 -1.80 -18.65 -12.33
N HIS A 41 -0.80 -19.36 -12.84
CA HIS A 41 -0.43 -20.67 -12.30
C HIS A 41 -0.05 -20.55 -10.82
N THR A 42 -0.47 -21.50 -9.98
CA THR A 42 -0.29 -21.45 -8.52
C THR A 42 1.16 -21.24 -8.11
N LEU A 43 2.13 -21.84 -8.84
CA LEU A 43 3.56 -21.62 -8.57
C LEU A 43 3.99 -20.18 -8.86
N VAL A 44 3.49 -19.57 -9.95
CA VAL A 44 3.83 -18.18 -10.30
C VAL A 44 3.16 -17.21 -9.32
N GLN A 45 1.93 -17.51 -8.89
CA GLN A 45 1.29 -16.78 -7.80
C GLN A 45 2.10 -16.88 -6.51
N ALA A 46 2.49 -18.09 -6.11
CA ALA A 46 3.28 -18.31 -4.90
C ALA A 46 4.66 -17.62 -4.98
N MET A 47 5.32 -17.68 -6.14
CA MET A 47 6.57 -16.95 -6.38
C MET A 47 6.37 -15.44 -6.31
N GLY A 48 5.30 -14.89 -6.89
CA GLY A 48 4.97 -13.46 -6.82
C GLY A 48 4.69 -13.00 -5.39
N VAL A 49 3.97 -13.81 -4.62
CA VAL A 49 3.75 -13.58 -3.19
C VAL A 49 5.08 -13.64 -2.42
N GLU A 50 5.93 -14.62 -2.70
CA GLU A 50 7.22 -14.80 -2.03
C GLU A 50 8.21 -13.67 -2.36
N ILE A 51 8.23 -13.18 -3.60
CA ILE A 51 9.04 -12.01 -3.99
C ILE A 51 8.58 -10.78 -3.20
N THR A 52 7.27 -10.53 -3.16
CA THR A 52 6.70 -9.42 -2.38
C THR A 52 7.05 -9.55 -0.89
N ARG A 53 7.00 -10.76 -0.34
CA ARG A 53 7.35 -11.06 1.05
C ARG A 53 8.84 -10.84 1.33
N GLN A 54 9.73 -11.36 0.48
CA GLN A 54 11.18 -11.20 0.64
C GLN A 54 11.61 -9.74 0.49
N GLN A 55 11.02 -9.00 -0.45
CA GLN A 55 11.23 -7.56 -0.55
C GLN A 55 10.84 -6.88 0.76
N SER A 56 9.64 -7.17 1.28
CA SER A 56 9.16 -6.64 2.57
C SER A 56 10.09 -6.98 3.75
N MET A 57 10.66 -8.19 3.78
CA MET A 57 11.63 -8.58 4.82
C MET A 57 12.99 -7.90 4.66
N SER A 58 13.51 -7.80 3.43
CA SER A 58 14.76 -7.08 3.17
C SER A 58 14.65 -5.60 3.54
N MET A 59 13.47 -5.00 3.37
CA MET A 59 13.16 -3.65 3.83
C MET A 59 13.14 -3.53 5.36
N ALA A 60 12.84 -4.60 6.10
CA ALA A 60 12.80 -4.62 7.56
C ALA A 60 14.19 -4.71 8.23
N GLU A 61 15.27 -5.00 7.48
CA GLU A 61 16.62 -5.16 8.04
C GLU A 61 17.26 -3.82 8.49
N THR A 62 16.67 -2.68 8.11
CA THR A 62 17.00 -1.38 8.70
C THR A 62 15.71 -0.62 9.02
N LYS A 63 15.32 -0.60 10.30
CA LYS A 63 14.27 0.31 10.77
C LYS A 63 14.75 1.74 10.60
N THR A 64 14.24 2.40 9.58
CA THR A 64 14.59 3.79 9.27
C THR A 64 13.81 4.74 10.14
N TYR A 65 12.56 4.40 10.50
CA TYR A 65 11.63 5.27 11.23
C TYR A 65 11.14 4.61 12.52
N ASP A 66 10.89 5.43 13.54
CA ASP A 66 10.23 4.98 14.77
C ASP A 66 8.72 4.93 14.55
N VAL A 67 8.18 5.98 13.91
CA VAL A 67 6.75 6.19 13.71
C VAL A 67 6.43 6.47 12.25
N PHE A 68 5.46 5.74 11.71
CA PHE A 68 4.71 6.12 10.53
C PHE A 68 3.47 6.90 10.96
N LEU A 69 3.28 8.12 10.45
CA LEU A 69 2.13 8.97 10.80
C LEU A 69 1.20 9.11 9.58
N SER A 70 0.06 8.41 9.63
CA SER A 70 -1.01 8.48 8.62
C SER A 70 -2.10 9.43 9.06
N PHE A 71 -2.53 10.32 8.17
CA PHE A 71 -3.58 11.29 8.42
C PHE A 71 -4.18 11.77 7.09
N ARG A 72 -5.38 12.35 7.16
CA ARG A 72 -5.97 13.06 6.02
C ARG A 72 -5.52 14.52 6.04
N GLY A 73 -4.70 14.93 5.07
CA GLY A 73 -4.14 16.28 5.01
C GLY A 73 -5.19 17.38 4.87
N GLU A 74 -6.32 17.09 4.22
CA GLU A 74 -7.45 18.02 4.09
C GLU A 74 -8.19 18.27 5.41
N ASP A 75 -8.26 17.28 6.30
CA ASP A 75 -9.05 17.34 7.53
C ASP A 75 -8.26 17.81 8.73
N SER A 76 -7.01 17.37 8.80
CA SER A 76 -6.14 17.80 9.86
C SER A 76 -5.87 19.28 9.63
N ARG A 77 -6.57 20.15 10.37
CA ARG A 77 -6.12 21.53 10.58
C ARG A 77 -4.63 21.43 10.79
N ALA A 78 -3.83 22.00 9.88
CA ALA A 78 -2.38 21.76 9.79
C ALA A 78 -1.65 21.82 11.15
N LYS A 79 -2.23 22.53 12.11
CA LYS A 79 -1.83 22.65 13.52
C LYS A 79 -1.79 21.33 14.33
N PHE A 80 -2.79 20.44 14.27
CA PHE A 80 -2.76 19.23 15.13
C PHE A 80 -1.63 18.30 14.70
N ILE A 81 -1.58 17.95 13.42
CA ILE A 81 -0.55 17.08 12.86
C ILE A 81 0.83 17.75 12.97
N SER A 82 0.96 19.06 12.69
CA SER A 82 2.26 19.72 12.84
C SER A 82 2.73 19.76 14.29
N HIS A 83 1.83 19.95 15.27
CA HIS A 83 2.19 19.89 16.68
C HIS A 83 2.58 18.48 17.12
N LEU A 84 1.85 17.46 16.69
CA LEU A 84 2.16 16.06 16.99
C LEU A 84 3.53 15.67 16.40
N ASP A 85 3.75 15.97 15.13
CA ASP A 85 5.01 15.73 14.44
C ASP A 85 6.18 16.46 15.14
N SER A 86 6.02 17.75 15.44
CA SER A 86 7.03 18.54 16.15
C SER A 86 7.31 17.98 17.56
N PHE A 87 6.28 17.55 18.28
CA PHE A 87 6.41 16.98 19.62
C PHE A 87 7.21 15.68 19.59
N LEU A 88 6.91 14.78 18.65
CA LEU A 88 7.62 13.51 18.47
C LEU A 88 9.09 13.76 18.08
N GLN A 89 9.34 14.63 17.10
CA GLN A 89 10.70 14.97 16.68
C GLN A 89 11.52 15.61 17.81
N ASN A 90 10.92 16.50 18.60
CA ASN A 90 11.59 17.10 19.77
C ASN A 90 11.91 16.07 20.87
N ALA A 91 11.17 14.96 20.93
CA ALA A 91 11.46 13.83 21.79
C ALA A 91 12.54 12.88 21.23
N GLY A 92 13.09 13.18 20.04
CA GLY A 92 14.06 12.34 19.35
C GLY A 92 13.44 11.14 18.62
N ILE A 93 12.12 11.14 18.42
CA ILE A 93 11.40 10.08 17.71
C ILE A 93 11.39 10.45 16.23
N TYR A 94 11.91 9.57 15.38
CA TYR A 94 12.00 9.82 13.95
C TYR A 94 10.70 9.40 13.24
N VAL A 95 10.00 10.40 12.70
CA VAL A 95 8.65 10.26 12.13
C VAL A 95 8.71 10.33 10.61
N PHE A 96 8.11 9.35 9.94
CA PHE A 96 7.68 9.50 8.56
C PHE A 96 6.28 10.10 8.54
N LYS A 97 6.16 11.36 8.07
CA LYS A 97 4.88 12.05 7.96
C LYS A 97 4.27 11.83 6.58
N ASP A 98 3.13 11.17 6.54
CA ASP A 98 2.44 10.88 5.28
C ASP A 98 1.51 12.03 4.86
N ASP A 99 2.06 13.00 4.13
CA ASP A 99 1.29 14.13 3.61
C ASP A 99 0.64 13.73 2.26
N ASP A 100 -0.63 13.33 2.33
CA ASP A 100 -1.46 13.01 1.16
C ASP A 100 -1.79 14.24 0.27
N GLY A 101 -1.37 15.45 0.68
CA GLY A 101 -1.52 16.69 -0.07
C GLY A 101 -0.49 16.92 -1.18
N ILE A 102 0.55 16.08 -1.26
CA ILE A 102 1.55 16.15 -2.34
C ILE A 102 1.12 15.17 -3.44
N GLN A 103 1.00 15.67 -4.68
CA GLN A 103 0.61 14.92 -5.89
C GLN A 103 1.34 13.58 -6.03
N ARG A 104 0.78 12.54 -5.40
CA ARG A 104 1.06 11.15 -5.72
C ARG A 104 0.16 10.83 -6.91
N GLY A 105 0.72 10.33 -8.00
CA GLY A 105 -0.07 9.83 -9.12
C GLY A 105 -0.97 8.65 -8.69
N ASP A 106 -1.55 7.93 -9.64
CA ASP A 106 -2.54 6.85 -9.40
C ASP A 106 -2.00 5.60 -8.67
N GLN A 107 -0.77 5.61 -8.13
CA GLN A 107 -0.15 4.48 -7.43
C GLN A 107 0.46 4.91 -6.10
N ILE A 108 0.32 4.05 -5.09
CA ILE A 108 1.05 4.19 -3.82
C ILE A 108 2.54 4.18 -4.15
N SER A 109 3.25 5.23 -3.74
CA SER A 109 4.69 5.30 -3.97
C SER A 109 5.38 4.11 -3.30
N VAL A 110 6.33 3.48 -3.99
CA VAL A 110 7.21 2.44 -3.41
C VAL A 110 7.87 2.94 -2.12
N SER A 111 8.17 4.24 -2.05
CA SER A 111 8.72 4.89 -0.84
C SER A 111 7.76 4.84 0.35
N LEU A 112 6.45 4.84 0.12
CA LEU A 112 5.44 4.81 1.18
C LEU A 112 5.33 3.41 1.79
N LEU A 113 5.23 2.39 0.94
CA LEU A 113 5.22 0.99 1.37
C LEU A 113 6.48 0.65 2.15
N GLN A 114 7.61 1.21 1.72
CA GLN A 114 8.88 1.08 2.43
C GLN A 114 8.85 1.79 3.79
N ALA A 115 8.34 3.01 3.87
CA ALA A 115 8.23 3.73 5.13
C ALA A 115 7.36 2.99 6.17
N ILE A 116 6.23 2.42 5.75
CA ILE A 116 5.37 1.61 6.63
C ILE A 116 6.14 0.38 7.12
N GLY A 117 6.77 -0.37 6.21
CA GLY A 117 7.54 -1.57 6.57
C GLY A 117 8.78 -1.29 7.42
N GLN A 118 9.31 -0.07 7.37
CA GLN A 118 10.49 0.38 8.12
C GLN A 118 10.16 1.10 9.43
N SER A 119 8.87 1.15 9.81
CA SER A 119 8.40 1.79 11.04
C SER A 119 8.08 0.77 12.13
N SER A 120 8.37 1.11 13.39
CA SER A 120 8.01 0.25 14.54
C SER A 120 6.58 0.46 15.00
N ILE A 121 6.10 1.69 14.87
CA ILE A 121 4.78 2.14 15.29
C ILE A 121 4.12 2.81 14.10
N SER A 122 2.82 2.58 13.90
CA SER A 122 1.99 3.36 13.01
C SER A 122 0.94 4.11 13.83
N ILE A 123 0.95 5.44 13.76
CA ILE A 123 -0.09 6.30 14.33
C ILE A 123 -1.05 6.65 13.20
N VAL A 124 -2.31 6.23 13.34
CA VAL A 124 -3.36 6.49 12.35
C VAL A 124 -4.34 7.50 12.91
N VAL A 125 -4.32 8.72 12.37
CA VAL A 125 -5.21 9.80 12.80
C VAL A 125 -6.50 9.73 11.99
N LEU A 126 -7.51 9.10 12.58
CA LEU A 126 -8.85 8.94 12.02
C LEU A 126 -9.63 10.25 12.21
N SER A 127 -9.86 10.95 11.11
CA SER A 127 -10.66 12.18 11.03
C SER A 127 -11.93 11.98 10.21
N ARG A 128 -12.81 12.98 10.22
CA ARG A 128 -14.15 12.91 9.60
C ARG A 128 -14.16 12.43 8.14
N ASN A 129 -13.21 12.86 7.32
CA ASN A 129 -13.12 12.50 5.91
C ASN A 129 -11.93 11.57 5.62
N TYR A 130 -11.31 10.95 6.63
CA TYR A 130 -10.22 9.99 6.43
C TYR A 130 -10.66 8.85 5.48
N ALA A 131 -11.82 8.24 5.76
CA ALA A 131 -12.38 7.18 4.93
C ALA A 131 -12.86 7.64 3.54
N ASN A 132 -13.03 8.95 3.32
CA ASN A 132 -13.40 9.50 2.02
C ASN A 132 -12.19 9.56 1.07
N SER A 133 -10.97 9.48 1.60
CA SER A 133 -9.75 9.37 0.81
C SER A 133 -9.45 7.91 0.48
N LYS A 134 -9.54 7.57 -0.80
CA LYS A 134 -9.11 6.25 -1.30
C LYS A 134 -7.66 5.95 -0.91
N TRP A 135 -6.81 6.97 -0.84
CA TRP A 135 -5.40 6.83 -0.44
C TRP A 135 -5.26 6.45 1.04
N CYS A 136 -5.93 7.19 1.93
CA CYS A 136 -5.93 6.87 3.36
C CYS A 136 -6.43 5.44 3.62
N MET A 137 -7.44 4.98 2.87
CA MET A 137 -7.95 3.60 2.99
C MET A 137 -6.94 2.54 2.52
N LEU A 138 -6.22 2.79 1.42
CA LEU A 138 -5.19 1.87 0.95
C LEU A 138 -3.97 1.83 1.88
N GLU A 139 -3.59 2.98 2.45
CA GLU A 139 -2.56 3.06 3.49
C GLU A 139 -2.97 2.25 4.72
N LEU A 140 -4.20 2.43 5.21
CA LEU A 140 -4.73 1.70 6.35
C LEU A 140 -4.77 0.18 6.10
N GLU A 141 -5.23 -0.24 4.92
CA GLU A 141 -5.21 -1.66 4.52
C GLU A 141 -3.79 -2.23 4.60
N ARG A 142 -2.81 -1.49 4.07
CA ARG A 142 -1.41 -1.92 4.08
C ARG A 142 -0.79 -1.94 5.47
N ILE A 143 -1.09 -0.95 6.31
CA ILE A 143 -0.66 -0.91 7.72
C ILE A 143 -1.19 -2.14 8.47
N VAL A 144 -2.46 -2.47 8.27
CA VAL A 144 -3.08 -3.65 8.90
C VAL A 144 -2.46 -4.96 8.38
N GLU A 145 -2.19 -5.05 7.08
CA GLU A 145 -1.52 -6.22 6.50
C GLU A 145 -0.11 -6.41 7.06
N ILE A 146 0.70 -5.33 7.07
CA ILE A 146 2.08 -5.36 7.54
C ILE A 146 2.14 -5.60 9.05
N SER A 147 1.30 -4.95 9.85
CA SER A 147 1.31 -5.12 11.32
C SER A 147 1.09 -6.56 11.77
N ARG A 148 0.29 -7.33 11.02
CA ARG A 148 0.08 -8.78 11.27
C ARG A 148 1.29 -9.65 10.99
N THR A 149 2.26 -9.18 10.19
CA THR A 149 3.40 -9.97 9.74
C THR A 149 4.69 -9.64 10.46
N ILE A 150 4.92 -8.38 10.81
CA ILE A 150 6.20 -7.92 11.40
C ILE A 150 6.08 -7.38 12.83
N GLY A 151 4.89 -7.47 13.46
CA GLY A 151 4.69 -7.06 14.85
C GLY A 151 4.73 -5.54 15.09
N MET A 152 4.48 -4.74 14.04
CA MET A 152 4.32 -3.28 14.15
C MET A 152 3.12 -2.95 15.05
N VAL A 153 3.29 -1.99 15.96
CA VAL A 153 2.20 -1.51 16.82
C VAL A 153 1.38 -0.47 16.07
N VAL A 154 0.06 -0.64 16.02
CA VAL A 154 -0.86 0.34 15.41
C VAL A 154 -1.62 1.08 16.50
N VAL A 155 -1.54 2.41 16.50
CA VAL A 155 -2.19 3.29 17.47
C VAL A 155 -3.22 4.17 16.75
N PRO A 156 -4.53 3.88 16.87
CA PRO A 156 -5.56 4.75 16.33
C PRO A 156 -5.73 6.00 17.20
N VAL A 157 -5.81 7.17 16.57
CA VAL A 157 -6.11 8.45 17.20
C VAL A 157 -7.38 9.00 16.55
N PHE A 158 -8.46 9.05 17.32
CA PHE A 158 -9.75 9.58 16.85
C PHE A 158 -9.76 11.10 17.00
N TYR A 159 -9.70 11.82 15.89
CA TYR A 159 -9.65 13.28 15.84
C TYR A 159 -10.99 13.86 15.39
N GLU A 160 -11.71 14.47 16.34
CA GLU A 160 -13.03 15.09 16.10
C GLU A 160 -14.08 14.14 15.49
N VAL A 161 -13.93 12.84 15.77
CA VAL A 161 -14.86 11.75 15.40
C VAL A 161 -15.10 10.85 16.61
N ASP A 162 -16.26 10.19 16.62
CA ASP A 162 -16.60 9.20 17.65
C ASP A 162 -16.03 7.83 17.25
N PRO A 163 -15.31 7.11 18.14
CA PRO A 163 -14.80 5.76 17.85
C PRO A 163 -15.87 4.70 17.51
N SER A 164 -17.15 4.98 17.78
CA SER A 164 -18.27 4.08 17.53
C SER A 164 -18.93 4.26 16.15
N GLU A 165 -18.58 5.32 15.41
CA GLU A 165 -18.92 5.51 13.99
C GLU A 165 -18.12 4.57 13.08
#